data_AF-A0A3D5HGT4-F1
#
_entry.id   AF-A0A3D5HGT4-F1
#
_cell.length_a   1.000
_cell.length_b   1.000
_cell.length_c   1.000
_cell.angle_alpha   90.00
_cell.angle_beta   90.00
_cell.angle_gamma   90.00
#
_symmetry.space_group_name_H-M   'P 1'
#
loop_
_entity.id
_entity.type
_entity.pdbx_description
1 polymer ?
#
loop_
_entity_poly.entity_id
_entity_poly.type
_entity_poly.pdbx_seq_one_letter_code
_entity_poly.pdbx_strand_id
1 'polypeptide(L)'
;MTVLQTELVKALKEPAAYHNSPKTIKLRETSTSFLFKADDQLYKIKKLGNEYATLAVKEAFCREECRLSQRFNPNWPLEVLPVMEHNGELKIGGTEGEIIEYALKMEALADQWSLSQLLAKDKLTIKHISKIATRIAEIHAVSPAKDRAAESGKPEPFRALCDDMLFQLKRYFEASLTQPILDMIRHPLEKFINDNKRLFNKRQKKGRIVLGHGAFLPEHIFVCGDQVHFISPQEVQKKLAVLDVANDVSSLTVELARMGKTELFDAFVQQYLEVSNDQDLLKMLPLYQTYCALKQGVKTCELKVSQQNDDLGTLAMDYFNLAVRFSREIPRA
;
A
#
# COMPACT_ATOMS: atom_id res chain seq x y z
N MET A 1 28.35 -14.56 11.60
CA MET A 1 28.88 -14.02 10.32
C MET A 1 27.69 -13.47 9.54
N THR A 2 27.78 -12.28 8.95
CA THR A 2 26.63 -11.75 8.18
C THR A 2 26.52 -12.52 6.86
N VAL A 3 25.62 -13.51 6.79
CA VAL A 3 25.30 -14.19 5.53
C VAL A 3 24.86 -13.12 4.53
N LEU A 4 25.51 -13.08 3.36
CA LEU A 4 25.14 -12.13 2.32
C LEU A 4 23.71 -12.46 1.85
N GLN A 5 22.88 -11.45 1.58
CA GLN A 5 21.49 -11.71 1.14
C GLN A 5 21.42 -12.61 -0.11
N THR A 6 22.45 -12.60 -0.95
CA THR A 6 22.59 -13.50 -2.10
C THR A 6 22.70 -14.97 -1.69
N GLU A 7 23.48 -15.28 -0.66
CA GLU A 7 23.66 -16.64 -0.13
C GLU A 7 22.38 -17.14 0.53
N LEU A 8 21.75 -16.27 1.33
CA LEU A 8 20.42 -16.52 1.90
C LEU A 8 19.41 -16.87 0.80
N VAL A 9 19.31 -16.05 -0.25
CA VAL A 9 18.38 -16.29 -1.36
C VAL A 9 18.65 -17.59 -2.08
N LYS A 10 19.92 -17.96 -2.26
CA LYS A 10 20.31 -19.24 -2.88
C LYS A 10 19.85 -20.42 -2.02
N ALA A 11 20.16 -20.39 -0.72
CA ALA A 11 19.80 -21.47 0.20
C ALA A 11 18.29 -21.64 0.35
N LEU A 12 17.52 -20.55 0.36
CA LEU A 12 16.06 -20.60 0.47
C LEU A 12 15.34 -21.03 -0.83
N LYS A 13 16.07 -21.27 -1.93
CA LYS A 13 15.54 -21.96 -3.11
C LYS A 13 15.58 -23.48 -2.97
N GLU A 14 16.25 -24.01 -1.96
CA GLU A 14 16.38 -25.45 -1.73
C GLU A 14 15.24 -25.97 -0.83
N PRO A 15 14.61 -27.10 -1.16
CA PRO A 15 13.53 -27.69 -0.36
C PRO A 15 13.91 -27.96 1.11
N ALA A 16 15.19 -28.30 1.35
CA ALA A 16 15.72 -28.59 2.69
C ALA A 16 15.63 -27.39 3.66
N ALA A 17 15.47 -26.17 3.14
CA ALA A 17 15.31 -24.97 3.96
C ALA A 17 13.92 -24.87 4.64
N TYR A 18 12.97 -25.73 4.27
CA TYR A 18 11.59 -25.69 4.72
C TYR A 18 11.22 -27.00 5.40
N HIS A 19 10.48 -26.92 6.51
CA HIS A 19 10.06 -28.10 7.27
C HIS A 19 9.31 -29.14 6.41
N ASN A 20 8.44 -28.68 5.50
CA ASN A 20 7.61 -29.54 4.68
C ASN A 20 8.28 -30.03 3.38
N SER A 21 9.52 -29.63 3.09
CA SER A 21 10.24 -29.97 1.85
C SER A 21 9.38 -29.78 0.59
N PRO A 22 9.03 -28.52 0.25
CA PRO A 22 8.10 -28.21 -0.84
C PRO A 22 8.60 -28.75 -2.18
N LYS A 23 7.67 -29.16 -3.04
CA LYS A 23 7.98 -29.68 -4.38
C LYS A 23 8.41 -28.57 -5.32
N THR A 24 7.85 -27.38 -5.15
CA THR A 24 8.13 -26.22 -5.99
C THR A 24 8.44 -24.99 -5.15
N ILE A 25 9.50 -24.29 -5.50
CA ILE A 25 9.87 -23.01 -4.89
C ILE A 25 10.05 -21.98 -6.02
N LYS A 26 9.26 -20.91 -6.00
CA LYS A 26 9.39 -19.79 -6.94
C LYS A 26 9.78 -18.52 -6.18
N LEU A 27 10.91 -17.95 -6.56
CA LEU A 27 11.33 -16.63 -6.07
C LEU A 27 10.68 -15.54 -6.93
N ARG A 28 10.07 -14.56 -6.26
CA ARG A 28 9.71 -13.25 -6.83
C ARG A 28 10.35 -12.16 -5.98
N GLU A 29 10.82 -11.12 -6.63
CA GLU A 29 11.41 -9.98 -5.95
C GLU A 29 10.50 -8.76 -6.01
N THR A 30 10.42 -8.03 -4.91
CA THR A 30 9.89 -6.65 -4.87
C THR A 30 11.04 -5.68 -4.63
N SER A 31 10.74 -4.37 -4.59
CA SER A 31 11.74 -3.36 -4.22
C SER A 31 12.27 -3.54 -2.79
N THR A 32 11.48 -4.14 -1.89
CA THR A 32 11.79 -4.20 -0.46
C THR A 32 11.84 -5.63 0.11
N SER A 33 11.52 -6.66 -0.67
CA SER A 33 11.45 -8.03 -0.17
C SER A 33 11.75 -9.09 -1.22
N PHE A 34 12.21 -10.25 -0.75
CA PHE A 34 12.19 -11.52 -1.47
C PHE A 34 10.94 -12.30 -1.07
N LEU A 35 10.23 -12.85 -2.05
CA LEU A 35 9.02 -13.64 -1.87
C LEU A 35 9.27 -15.05 -2.39
N PHE A 36 9.27 -16.03 -1.50
CA PHE A 36 9.42 -17.44 -1.85
C PHE A 36 8.06 -18.11 -1.77
N LYS A 37 7.48 -18.43 -2.93
CA LYS A 37 6.27 -19.25 -3.01
C LYS A 37 6.68 -20.72 -3.03
N ALA A 38 6.52 -21.38 -1.91
CA ALA A 38 6.83 -22.78 -1.67
C ALA A 38 5.51 -23.58 -1.61
N ASP A 39 5.12 -24.18 -2.73
CA ASP A 39 3.81 -24.80 -2.95
C ASP A 39 2.62 -23.87 -2.59
N ASP A 40 1.90 -24.16 -1.51
CA ASP A 40 0.75 -23.42 -0.99
C ASP A 40 1.11 -22.35 0.06
N GLN A 41 2.41 -22.19 0.37
CA GLN A 41 2.91 -21.23 1.35
C GLN A 41 3.74 -20.13 0.68
N LEU A 42 3.69 -18.93 1.23
CA LEU A 42 4.48 -17.78 0.83
C LEU A 42 5.34 -17.31 2.01
N TYR A 43 6.64 -17.16 1.77
CA TYR A 43 7.59 -16.66 2.75
C TYR A 43 8.16 -15.33 2.25
N LYS A 44 7.91 -14.26 3.00
CA LYS A 44 8.41 -12.92 2.70
C LYS A 44 9.60 -12.61 3.59
N ILE A 45 10.72 -12.25 2.97
CA ILE A 45 11.95 -11.82 3.64
C ILE A 45 12.29 -10.40 3.22
N LYS A 46 12.56 -9.53 4.19
CA LYS A 46 12.84 -8.11 3.95
C LYS A 46 14.27 -7.92 3.44
N LYS A 47 14.42 -7.17 2.34
CA LYS A 47 15.72 -6.79 1.79
C LYS A 47 16.44 -5.85 2.75
N LEU A 48 17.76 -5.96 2.84
CA LEU A 48 18.59 -5.04 3.61
C LEU A 48 18.53 -3.66 2.94
N GLY A 49 18.28 -2.62 3.72
CA GLY A 49 18.17 -1.25 3.23
C GLY A 49 17.93 -0.28 4.37
N ASN A 50 17.74 1.00 4.05
CA ASN A 50 17.59 2.07 5.05
C ASN A 50 16.42 1.81 6.02
N GLU A 51 15.33 1.22 5.53
CA GLU A 51 14.16 0.88 6.36
C GLU A 51 14.37 -0.38 7.21
N TYR A 52 15.31 -1.24 6.81
CA TYR A 52 15.53 -2.59 7.35
C TYR A 52 17.00 -2.82 7.69
N ALA A 53 17.58 -1.89 8.45
CA ALA A 53 19.03 -1.79 8.63
C ALA A 53 19.65 -2.91 9.49
N THR A 54 18.88 -3.51 10.39
CA THR A 54 19.37 -4.56 11.31
C THR A 54 18.38 -5.71 11.43
N LEU A 55 18.86 -6.86 11.91
CA LEU A 55 18.02 -8.04 12.15
C LEU A 55 16.87 -7.74 13.13
N ALA A 56 17.12 -6.99 14.21
CA ALA A 56 16.10 -6.59 15.17
C ALA A 56 15.03 -5.68 14.53
N VAL A 57 15.44 -4.76 13.64
CA VAL A 57 14.50 -3.90 12.89
C VAL A 57 13.66 -4.75 11.93
N LYS A 58 14.26 -5.73 11.25
CA LYS A 58 13.54 -6.66 10.37
C LYS A 58 12.52 -7.49 11.15
N GLU A 59 12.88 -7.99 12.33
CA GLU A 59 11.94 -8.70 13.21
C GLU A 59 10.74 -7.83 13.54
N ALA A 60 11.00 -6.60 14.03
CA ALA A 60 9.96 -5.67 14.46
C ALA A 60 8.97 -5.38 13.32
N PHE A 61 9.47 -5.14 12.11
CA PHE A 61 8.60 -4.89 10.96
C PHE A 61 7.91 -6.15 10.41
N CYS A 62 8.52 -7.34 10.52
CA CYS A 62 7.80 -8.58 10.21
C CYS A 62 6.62 -8.80 11.16
N ARG A 63 6.82 -8.55 12.46
CA ARG A 63 5.76 -8.65 13.48
C ARG A 63 4.69 -7.59 13.28
N GLU A 64 5.06 -6.35 12.95
CA GLU A 64 4.10 -5.29 12.67
C GLU A 64 3.29 -5.57 11.41
N GLU A 65 3.93 -6.02 10.31
CA GLU A 65 3.22 -6.42 9.10
C GLU A 65 2.28 -7.61 9.35
N CYS A 66 2.69 -8.59 10.16
CA CYS A 66 1.83 -9.70 10.59
C CYS A 66 0.59 -9.19 11.33
N ARG A 67 0.80 -8.35 12.35
CA ARG A 67 -0.27 -7.76 13.17
C ARG A 67 -1.24 -6.92 12.33
N LEU A 68 -0.72 -6.13 11.39
CA LEU A 68 -1.53 -5.33 10.49
C LEU A 68 -2.30 -6.20 9.50
N SER A 69 -1.65 -7.18 8.87
CA SER A 69 -2.28 -8.08 7.90
C SER A 69 -3.41 -8.90 8.52
N GLN A 70 -3.27 -9.34 9.78
CA GLN A 70 -4.34 -10.01 10.52
C GLN A 70 -5.57 -9.12 10.73
N ARG A 71 -5.40 -7.80 10.89
CA ARG A 71 -6.55 -6.86 10.96
C ARG A 71 -7.38 -6.89 9.68
N PHE A 72 -6.72 -6.91 8.52
CA PHE A 72 -7.40 -6.94 7.24
C PHE A 72 -7.93 -8.34 6.90
N ASN A 73 -7.28 -9.39 7.41
CA ASN A 73 -7.58 -10.78 7.12
C ASN A 73 -7.61 -11.65 8.40
N PRO A 74 -8.67 -11.55 9.24
CA PRO A 74 -8.69 -12.16 10.57
C PRO A 74 -8.48 -13.68 10.60
N ASN A 75 -8.88 -14.39 9.54
CA ASN A 75 -8.79 -15.84 9.44
C ASN A 75 -7.68 -16.31 8.50
N TRP A 76 -6.82 -15.41 8.04
CA TRP A 76 -5.71 -15.77 7.15
C TRP A 76 -4.52 -16.23 8.00
N PRO A 77 -3.96 -17.43 7.77
CA PRO A 77 -2.80 -17.89 8.53
C PRO A 77 -1.57 -17.02 8.21
N LEU A 78 -1.05 -16.30 9.22
CA LEU A 78 0.23 -15.59 9.15
C LEU A 78 1.03 -15.77 10.44
N GLU A 79 2.33 -15.98 10.30
CA GLU A 79 3.27 -16.08 11.41
C GLU A 79 4.66 -15.57 11.04
N VAL A 80 5.41 -15.08 12.03
CA VAL A 80 6.81 -14.70 11.86
C VAL A 80 7.69 -15.85 12.34
N LEU A 81 8.55 -16.35 11.45
CA LEU A 81 9.47 -17.43 11.72
C LEU A 81 10.92 -16.93 11.66
N PRO A 82 11.80 -17.41 12.55
CA PRO A 82 13.23 -17.19 12.40
C PRO A 82 13.76 -17.99 11.20
N VAL A 83 14.79 -17.47 10.55
CA VAL A 83 15.65 -18.21 9.62
C VAL A 83 16.96 -18.47 10.34
N MET A 84 17.22 -19.75 10.61
CA MET A 84 18.34 -20.22 11.42
C MET A 84 19.46 -20.73 10.52
N GLU A 85 20.71 -20.47 10.90
CA GLU A 85 21.90 -21.10 10.31
C GLU A 85 22.52 -22.08 11.32
N HIS A 86 22.76 -23.32 10.87
CA HIS A 86 23.46 -24.33 11.65
C HIS A 86 24.34 -25.19 10.74
N ASN A 87 25.66 -25.17 10.98
CA ASN A 87 26.66 -25.95 10.23
C ASN A 87 26.61 -25.74 8.70
N GLY A 88 26.31 -24.52 8.25
CA GLY A 88 26.17 -24.16 6.85
C GLY A 88 24.80 -24.44 6.23
N GLU A 89 23.87 -25.04 6.98
CA GLU A 89 22.48 -25.25 6.54
C GLU A 89 21.56 -24.14 7.05
N LEU A 90 20.69 -23.65 6.17
CA LEU A 90 19.64 -22.69 6.55
C LEU A 90 18.29 -23.38 6.68
N LYS A 91 17.56 -23.05 7.76
CA LYS A 91 16.19 -23.56 7.98
C LYS A 91 15.25 -22.45 8.45
N ILE A 92 14.09 -22.34 7.79
CA ILE A 92 12.98 -21.49 8.25
C ILE A 92 12.23 -22.23 9.35
N GLY A 93 12.03 -21.56 10.50
CA GLY A 93 11.34 -22.13 11.65
C GLY A 93 12.14 -23.22 12.38
N GLY A 94 13.47 -23.26 12.20
CA GLY A 94 14.35 -24.18 12.94
C GLY A 94 14.45 -23.83 14.42
N THR A 95 14.88 -24.81 15.23
CA THR A 95 15.07 -24.67 16.68
C THR A 95 16.52 -24.64 17.13
N GLU A 96 17.47 -24.85 16.22
CA GLU A 96 18.91 -24.93 16.48
C GLU A 96 19.67 -23.96 15.57
N GLY A 97 20.78 -23.40 16.07
CA GLY A 97 21.63 -22.48 15.31
C GLY A 97 21.52 -21.00 15.68
N GLU A 98 22.13 -20.13 14.87
CA GLU A 98 22.07 -18.67 14.98
C GLU A 98 20.89 -18.12 14.15
N ILE A 99 20.10 -17.19 14.69
CA ILE A 99 19.09 -16.46 13.90
C ILE A 99 19.84 -15.47 13.00
N ILE A 100 19.70 -15.64 11.69
CA ILE A 100 20.35 -14.76 10.70
C ILE A 100 19.36 -13.87 9.94
N GLU A 101 18.07 -14.22 9.94
CA GLU A 101 16.99 -13.48 9.26
C GLU A 101 15.62 -13.84 9.85
N TYR A 102 14.57 -13.08 9.49
CA TYR A 102 13.18 -13.43 9.76
C TYR A 102 12.36 -13.56 8.47
N ALA A 103 11.44 -14.52 8.46
CA ALA A 103 10.48 -14.74 7.39
C ALA A 103 9.05 -14.53 7.91
N LEU A 104 8.27 -13.71 7.21
CA LEU A 104 6.83 -13.67 7.38
C LEU A 104 6.21 -14.76 6.50
N LYS A 105 5.71 -15.83 7.12
CA LYS A 105 5.03 -16.95 6.46
C LYS A 105 3.52 -16.68 6.41
N MET A 106 2.91 -16.97 5.26
CA MET A 106 1.48 -16.87 5.04
C MET A 106 1.00 -17.90 3.99
N GLU A 107 -0.29 -18.16 3.92
CA GLU A 107 -0.87 -18.95 2.81
C GLU A 107 -0.67 -18.21 1.47
N ALA A 108 -0.24 -18.92 0.43
CA ALA A 108 0.04 -18.33 -0.87
C ALA A 108 -1.25 -18.10 -1.66
N LEU A 109 -1.55 -16.83 -1.93
CA LEU A 109 -2.63 -16.45 -2.84
C LEU A 109 -2.22 -16.71 -4.31
N ALA A 110 -3.16 -17.16 -5.14
CA ALA A 110 -2.89 -17.39 -6.55
C ALA A 110 -2.93 -16.07 -7.35
N ASP A 111 -1.89 -15.79 -8.14
CA ASP A 111 -1.74 -14.52 -8.86
C ASP A 111 -2.94 -14.19 -9.77
N GLN A 112 -3.61 -15.21 -10.32
CA GLN A 112 -4.81 -15.04 -11.16
C GLN A 112 -5.97 -14.34 -10.44
N TRP A 113 -5.96 -14.33 -9.10
CA TRP A 113 -6.96 -13.67 -8.26
C TRP A 113 -6.53 -12.29 -7.77
N SER A 114 -5.29 -11.86 -8.06
CA SER A 114 -4.85 -10.49 -7.75
C SER A 114 -5.62 -9.48 -8.60
N LEU A 115 -5.96 -8.34 -8.00
CA LEU A 115 -6.72 -7.28 -8.67
C LEU A 115 -5.94 -6.74 -9.88
N SER A 116 -4.61 -6.60 -9.77
CA SER A 116 -3.75 -6.24 -10.91
C SER A 116 -3.90 -7.19 -12.10
N GLN A 117 -3.92 -8.51 -11.87
CA GLN A 117 -4.06 -9.50 -12.95
C GLN A 117 -5.48 -9.51 -13.53
N LEU A 118 -6.50 -9.33 -12.69
CA LEU A 118 -7.88 -9.23 -13.15
C LEU A 118 -8.09 -7.97 -13.99
N LEU A 119 -7.50 -6.84 -13.60
CA LEU A 119 -7.52 -5.59 -14.38
C LEU A 119 -6.78 -5.75 -15.71
N ALA A 120 -5.56 -6.31 -15.69
CA ALA A 120 -4.75 -6.49 -16.90
C ALA A 120 -5.39 -7.42 -17.94
N LYS A 121 -6.28 -8.32 -17.51
CA LYS A 121 -6.99 -9.28 -18.37
C LYS A 121 -8.44 -8.89 -18.65
N ASP A 122 -8.88 -7.70 -18.22
CA ASP A 122 -10.26 -7.24 -18.31
C ASP A 122 -11.29 -8.23 -17.72
N LYS A 123 -10.91 -8.93 -16.65
CA LYS A 123 -11.75 -9.90 -15.93
C LYS A 123 -12.37 -9.36 -14.64
N LEU A 124 -12.06 -8.10 -14.30
CA LEU A 124 -12.66 -7.47 -13.13
C LEU A 124 -14.12 -7.09 -13.43
N THR A 125 -15.02 -7.37 -12.49
CA THR A 125 -16.46 -7.11 -12.64
C THR A 125 -16.95 -6.14 -11.57
N ILE A 126 -18.12 -5.56 -11.76
CA ILE A 126 -18.80 -4.75 -10.74
C ILE A 126 -18.98 -5.54 -9.44
N LYS A 127 -19.31 -6.84 -9.52
CA LYS A 127 -19.43 -7.68 -8.32
C LYS A 127 -18.12 -7.78 -7.54
N HIS A 128 -16.99 -7.90 -8.22
CA HIS A 128 -15.68 -7.93 -7.57
C HIS A 128 -15.37 -6.60 -6.88
N ILE A 129 -15.59 -5.47 -7.57
CA ILE A 129 -15.26 -4.16 -7.00
C ILE A 129 -16.19 -3.78 -5.84
N SER A 130 -17.47 -4.15 -5.90
CA SER A 130 -18.40 -3.97 -4.78
C SER A 130 -18.00 -4.79 -3.55
N LYS A 131 -17.50 -6.02 -3.72
CA LYS A 131 -16.96 -6.81 -2.60
C LYS A 131 -15.74 -6.13 -1.96
N ILE A 132 -14.83 -5.60 -2.77
CA ILE A 132 -13.65 -4.85 -2.29
C ILE A 132 -14.10 -3.62 -1.49
N ALA A 133 -15.00 -2.81 -2.05
CA ALA A 133 -15.54 -1.62 -1.40
C ALA A 133 -16.24 -1.93 -0.07
N THR A 134 -17.09 -2.96 -0.05
CA THR A 134 -17.80 -3.40 1.16
C THR A 134 -16.80 -3.82 2.22
N ARG A 135 -15.84 -4.69 1.87
CA ARG A 135 -14.86 -5.21 2.82
C ARG A 135 -13.99 -4.11 3.43
N ILE A 136 -13.50 -3.16 2.63
CA ILE A 136 -12.67 -2.07 3.17
C ILE A 136 -13.50 -1.10 4.02
N ALA A 137 -14.75 -0.81 3.65
CA ALA A 137 -15.66 0.02 4.46
C ALA A 137 -15.96 -0.62 5.83
N GLU A 138 -16.21 -1.93 5.88
CA GLU A 138 -16.41 -2.67 7.13
C GLU A 138 -15.18 -2.60 8.04
N ILE A 139 -13.98 -2.81 7.48
CA ILE A 139 -12.72 -2.71 8.23
C ILE A 139 -12.50 -1.30 8.78
N HIS A 140 -12.77 -0.27 7.97
CA HIS A 140 -12.70 1.12 8.40
C HIS A 140 -13.67 1.41 9.56
N ALA A 141 -14.91 0.90 9.49
CA ALA A 141 -15.93 1.12 10.50
C ALA A 141 -15.53 0.58 11.89
N VAL A 142 -14.79 -0.52 11.95
CA VAL A 142 -14.33 -1.13 13.21
C VAL A 142 -12.93 -0.69 13.64
N SER A 143 -12.24 0.15 12.84
CA SER A 143 -10.85 0.54 13.09
C SER A 143 -10.62 2.06 13.27
N PRO A 144 -11.50 2.82 13.95
CA PRO A 144 -11.25 4.25 14.16
C PRO A 144 -9.99 4.47 14.99
N ALA A 145 -9.16 5.42 14.55
CA ALA A 145 -8.04 5.91 15.33
C ALA A 145 -8.56 6.69 16.54
N LYS A 146 -7.92 6.51 17.70
CA LYS A 146 -8.30 7.15 18.96
C LYS A 146 -7.26 8.16 19.41
N ASP A 147 -7.71 9.12 20.22
CA ASP A 147 -6.88 10.09 20.93
C ASP A 147 -5.84 10.77 20.03
N ARG A 148 -4.57 10.78 20.47
CA ARG A 148 -3.46 11.42 19.77
C ARG A 148 -3.22 10.84 18.36
N ALA A 149 -3.56 9.57 18.11
CA ALA A 149 -3.39 8.98 16.78
C ALA A 149 -4.33 9.63 15.75
N ALA A 150 -5.55 10.00 16.16
CA ALA A 150 -6.52 10.64 15.29
C ALA A 150 -6.11 12.06 14.87
N GLU A 151 -5.11 12.68 15.52
CA GLU A 151 -4.61 14.00 15.15
C GLU A 151 -3.97 14.05 13.76
N SER A 152 -3.54 12.90 13.23
CA SER A 152 -3.09 12.77 11.83
C SER A 152 -4.15 13.21 10.80
N GLY A 153 -5.44 13.17 11.17
CA GLY A 153 -6.54 13.64 10.34
C GLY A 153 -6.80 15.15 10.40
N LYS A 154 -6.00 15.92 11.14
CA LYS A 154 -6.08 17.38 11.15
C LYS A 154 -5.62 17.96 9.80
N PRO A 155 -6.07 19.17 9.44
CA PRO A 155 -5.66 19.84 8.20
C PRO A 155 -4.13 19.97 8.04
N GLU A 156 -3.41 20.28 9.12
CA GLU A 156 -1.99 20.60 9.08
C GLU A 156 -1.10 19.37 8.79
N PRO A 157 -1.29 18.19 9.43
CA PRO A 157 -0.59 16.98 9.02
C PRO A 157 -0.84 16.57 7.56
N PHE A 158 -2.09 16.68 7.08
CA PHE A 158 -2.38 16.38 5.69
C PHE A 158 -1.70 17.36 4.73
N ARG A 159 -1.69 18.66 5.06
CA ARG A 159 -0.93 19.67 4.29
C ARG A 159 0.55 19.29 4.19
N ALA A 160 1.17 18.91 5.30
CA ALA A 160 2.58 18.52 5.30
C ALA A 160 2.86 17.30 4.40
N LEU A 161 1.92 16.35 4.30
CA LEU A 161 2.04 15.24 3.35
C LEU A 161 1.99 15.70 1.89
N CYS A 162 1.08 16.63 1.56
CA CYS A 162 1.02 17.22 0.22
C CYS A 162 2.30 18.01 -0.11
N ASP A 163 2.77 18.84 0.82
CA ASP A 163 3.97 19.67 0.64
C ASP A 163 5.22 18.81 0.42
N ASP A 164 5.34 17.69 1.13
CA ASP A 164 6.43 16.73 0.94
C ASP A 164 6.42 16.14 -0.47
N MET A 165 5.26 15.71 -0.99
CA MET A 165 5.16 15.18 -2.35
C MET A 165 5.43 16.24 -3.42
N LEU A 166 4.92 17.45 -3.24
CA LEU A 166 5.20 18.58 -4.13
C LEU A 166 6.69 18.98 -4.10
N PHE A 167 7.34 18.87 -2.95
CA PHE A 167 8.77 19.11 -2.82
C PHE A 167 9.59 18.01 -3.52
N GLN A 168 9.23 16.74 -3.32
CA GLN A 168 9.93 15.61 -3.94
C GLN A 168 9.77 15.58 -5.47
N LEU A 169 8.61 15.96 -6.00
CA LEU A 169 8.38 16.10 -7.45
C LEU A 169 9.47 16.95 -8.14
N LYS A 170 9.93 18.03 -7.49
CA LYS A 170 10.97 18.94 -8.03
C LYS A 170 12.31 18.26 -8.31
N ARG A 171 12.57 17.09 -7.73
CA ARG A 171 13.84 16.36 -7.88
C ARG A 171 13.93 15.59 -9.19
N TYR A 172 12.80 15.32 -9.85
CA TYR A 172 12.74 14.37 -10.94
C TYR A 172 12.55 14.99 -12.33
N PHE A 173 12.14 16.27 -12.39
CA PHE A 173 11.95 16.98 -13.65
C PHE A 173 12.46 18.41 -13.56
N GLU A 174 12.75 19.02 -14.71
CA GLU A 174 13.16 20.41 -14.80
C GLU A 174 12.09 21.37 -14.27
N ALA A 175 12.54 22.57 -13.85
CA ALA A 175 11.65 23.61 -13.34
C ALA A 175 10.57 24.02 -14.36
N SER A 176 10.89 24.01 -15.65
CA SER A 176 9.98 24.31 -16.77
C SER A 176 8.77 23.37 -16.82
N LEU A 177 8.94 22.10 -16.43
CA LEU A 177 7.88 21.10 -16.37
C LEU A 177 7.18 21.06 -15.01
N THR A 178 7.93 21.19 -13.92
CA THR A 178 7.36 21.08 -12.56
C THR A 178 6.58 22.31 -12.14
N GLN A 179 7.05 23.52 -12.45
CA GLN A 179 6.45 24.74 -11.93
C GLN A 179 4.96 24.90 -12.32
N PRO A 180 4.55 24.67 -13.58
CA PRO A 180 3.12 24.72 -13.95
C PRO A 180 2.27 23.68 -13.21
N ILE A 181 2.78 22.45 -13.03
CA ILE A 181 2.07 21.38 -12.29
C ILE A 181 1.90 21.79 -10.83
N LEU A 182 2.96 22.30 -10.21
CA LEU A 182 2.94 22.77 -8.83
C LEU A 182 1.92 23.88 -8.64
N ASP A 183 1.89 24.87 -9.54
CA ASP A 183 0.98 26.01 -9.44
C ASP A 183 -0.50 25.58 -9.60
N MET A 184 -0.77 24.64 -10.53
CA MET A 184 -2.12 24.10 -10.74
C MET A 184 -2.62 23.23 -9.58
N ILE A 185 -1.73 22.62 -8.80
CA ILE A 185 -2.10 21.71 -7.71
C ILE A 185 -2.11 22.42 -6.37
N ARG A 186 -1.09 23.23 -6.07
CA ARG A 186 -0.86 23.83 -4.76
C ARG A 186 -2.01 24.75 -4.35
N HIS A 187 -2.42 25.66 -5.23
CA HIS A 187 -3.41 26.66 -4.87
C HIS A 187 -4.79 26.04 -4.52
N PRO A 188 -5.37 25.13 -5.33
CA PRO A 188 -6.61 24.45 -4.96
C PRO A 188 -6.51 23.64 -3.65
N LEU A 189 -5.41 22.90 -3.44
CA LEU A 189 -5.17 22.14 -2.21
C LEU A 189 -5.16 23.05 -0.98
N GLU A 190 -4.29 24.07 -0.99
CA GLU A 190 -4.13 24.99 0.13
C GLU A 190 -5.43 25.73 0.46
N LYS A 191 -6.11 26.22 -0.58
CA LYS A 191 -7.40 26.91 -0.43
C LYS A 191 -8.44 26.00 0.22
N PHE A 192 -8.61 24.78 -0.27
CA PHE A 192 -9.57 23.84 0.32
C PHE A 192 -9.24 23.52 1.78
N ILE A 193 -7.97 23.23 2.09
CA ILE A 193 -7.52 22.90 3.45
C ILE A 193 -7.77 24.08 4.40
N ASN A 194 -7.52 25.32 3.95
CA ASN A 194 -7.77 26.53 4.74
C ASN A 194 -9.26 26.78 4.99
N ASP A 195 -10.08 26.68 3.94
CA ASP A 195 -11.51 27.03 3.99
C ASP A 195 -12.34 25.93 4.69
N ASN A 196 -11.88 24.68 4.69
CA ASN A 196 -12.65 23.52 5.16
C ASN A 196 -12.14 22.91 6.47
N LYS A 197 -11.42 23.65 7.32
CA LYS A 197 -10.94 23.13 8.64
C LYS A 197 -12.05 22.46 9.47
N ARG A 198 -13.28 23.00 9.42
CA ARG A 198 -14.45 22.41 10.09
C ARG A 198 -14.80 21.02 9.57
N LEU A 199 -14.62 20.76 8.27
CA LEU A 199 -14.86 19.46 7.65
C LEU A 199 -13.87 18.41 8.14
N PHE A 200 -12.57 18.72 8.19
CA PHE A 200 -11.56 17.82 8.77
C PHE A 200 -11.88 17.46 10.23
N ASN A 201 -12.21 18.46 11.05
CA ASN A 201 -12.62 18.23 12.44
C ASN A 201 -13.91 17.38 12.54
N LYS A 202 -14.88 17.59 11.63
CA LYS A 202 -16.10 16.79 11.56
C LYS A 202 -15.77 15.33 11.22
N ARG A 203 -14.84 15.08 10.30
CA ARG A 203 -14.39 13.74 9.91
C ARG A 203 -13.71 13.01 11.07
N GLN A 204 -12.84 13.70 11.81
CA GLN A 204 -12.24 13.17 13.04
C GLN A 204 -13.31 12.78 14.06
N LYS A 205 -14.27 13.67 14.36
CA LYS A 205 -15.36 13.40 15.30
C LYS A 205 -16.27 12.24 14.87
N LYS A 206 -16.43 12.04 13.57
CA LYS A 206 -17.22 10.93 12.99
C LYS A 206 -16.43 9.61 12.88
N GLY A 207 -15.22 9.53 13.42
CA GLY A 207 -14.39 8.31 13.36
C GLY A 207 -13.91 7.97 11.94
N ARG A 208 -13.82 8.96 11.05
CA ARG A 208 -13.32 8.77 9.68
C ARG A 208 -11.79 8.76 9.59
N ILE A 209 -11.10 9.02 10.69
CA ILE A 209 -9.66 8.79 10.81
C ILE A 209 -9.48 7.39 11.38
N VAL A 210 -8.85 6.50 10.63
CA VAL A 210 -8.80 5.06 10.89
C VAL A 210 -7.36 4.57 10.89
N LEU A 211 -7.17 3.36 11.43
CA LEU A 211 -5.97 2.57 11.23
C LEU A 211 -6.08 1.83 9.88
N GLY A 212 -6.00 2.60 8.79
CA GLY A 212 -6.21 2.16 7.41
C GLY A 212 -5.05 1.38 6.81
N HIS A 213 -5.17 1.04 5.54
CA HIS A 213 -4.20 0.24 4.80
C HIS A 213 -2.97 1.06 4.40
N GLY A 214 -3.14 2.31 3.96
CA GLY A 214 -2.07 3.25 3.61
C GLY A 214 -1.31 2.93 2.31
N ALA A 215 -1.71 1.85 1.64
CA ALA A 215 -1.11 1.31 0.42
C ALA A 215 -2.15 0.47 -0.38
N PHE A 216 -3.40 0.94 -0.44
CA PHE A 216 -4.53 0.20 -1.00
C PHE A 216 -4.52 0.18 -2.54
N LEU A 217 -3.56 -0.56 -3.10
CA LEU A 217 -3.26 -0.65 -4.54
C LEU A 217 -3.67 -2.03 -5.09
N PRO A 218 -3.92 -2.14 -6.41
CA PRO A 218 -4.36 -3.40 -7.02
C PRO A 218 -3.45 -4.61 -6.75
N GLU A 219 -2.14 -4.43 -6.64
CA GLU A 219 -1.20 -5.53 -6.38
C GLU A 219 -1.32 -6.11 -4.97
N HIS A 220 -2.02 -5.39 -4.08
CA HIS A 220 -2.23 -5.74 -2.68
C HIS A 220 -3.64 -6.27 -2.40
N ILE A 221 -4.48 -6.40 -3.43
CA ILE A 221 -5.88 -6.82 -3.31
C ILE A 221 -6.08 -8.13 -4.06
N PHE A 222 -6.67 -9.13 -3.41
CA PHE A 222 -6.98 -10.42 -4.02
C PHE A 222 -8.46 -10.74 -3.85
N VAL A 223 -9.09 -11.22 -4.91
CA VAL A 223 -10.51 -11.62 -4.93
C VAL A 223 -10.60 -13.12 -5.22
N CYS A 224 -10.67 -13.91 -4.15
CA CYS A 224 -10.70 -15.37 -4.19
C CYS A 224 -12.14 -15.87 -3.96
N GLY A 225 -12.90 -15.99 -5.06
CA GLY A 225 -14.32 -16.37 -4.99
C GLY A 225 -15.15 -15.33 -4.23
N ASP A 226 -15.62 -15.69 -3.03
CA ASP A 226 -16.37 -14.80 -2.14
C ASP A 226 -15.51 -14.05 -1.12
N GLN A 227 -14.23 -14.41 -0.99
CA GLN A 227 -13.31 -13.78 -0.07
C GLN A 227 -12.48 -12.69 -0.75
N VAL A 228 -12.23 -11.60 -0.02
CA VAL A 228 -11.32 -10.53 -0.43
C VAL A 228 -10.22 -10.42 0.61
N HIS A 229 -8.97 -10.50 0.14
CA HIS A 229 -7.78 -10.34 0.98
C HIS A 229 -7.06 -9.03 0.66
N PHE A 230 -6.62 -8.33 1.69
CA PHE A 230 -5.78 -7.13 1.57
C PHE A 230 -4.43 -7.37 2.23
N ILE A 231 -3.35 -7.31 1.46
CA ILE A 231 -2.01 -7.70 1.91
C ILE A 231 -1.05 -6.51 1.87
N SER A 232 0.11 -6.62 2.53
CA SER A 232 1.12 -5.55 2.55
C SER A 232 0.58 -4.16 2.98
N PRO A 233 -0.15 -4.05 4.11
CA PRO A 233 -0.50 -2.75 4.67
C PRO A 233 0.77 -2.00 5.09
N GLN A 234 0.73 -0.66 5.05
CA GLN A 234 1.90 0.17 5.31
C GLN A 234 2.41 0.02 6.74
N GLU A 235 3.53 -0.68 6.90
CA GLU A 235 4.13 -1.02 8.20
C GLU A 235 5.21 -0.02 8.64
N VAL A 236 5.92 0.59 7.68
CA VAL A 236 7.11 1.39 7.97
C VAL A 236 6.75 2.78 8.50
N GLN A 237 5.93 3.52 7.76
CA GLN A 237 5.58 4.89 8.12
C GLN A 237 4.19 4.93 8.72
N LYS A 238 4.10 4.80 10.06
CA LYS A 238 2.83 4.83 10.80
C LYS A 238 1.93 6.02 10.46
N LYS A 239 2.51 7.20 10.17
CA LYS A 239 1.78 8.41 9.75
C LYS A 239 0.98 8.23 8.45
N LEU A 240 1.34 7.24 7.62
CA LEU A 240 0.66 6.91 6.37
C LEU A 240 -0.39 5.79 6.56
N ALA A 241 -0.39 5.10 7.71
CA ALA A 241 -1.35 4.05 8.05
C ALA A 241 -2.43 4.53 9.03
N VAL A 242 -2.21 5.66 9.71
CA VAL A 242 -3.28 6.41 10.39
C VAL A 242 -3.74 7.52 9.48
N LEU A 243 -4.90 7.35 8.85
CA LEU A 243 -5.34 8.13 7.71
C LEU A 243 -6.83 8.43 7.78
N ASP A 244 -7.27 9.43 7.05
CA ASP A 244 -8.69 9.55 6.72
C ASP A 244 -9.07 8.46 5.72
N VAL A 245 -10.19 7.78 5.91
CA VAL A 245 -10.68 6.71 5.01
C VAL A 245 -10.68 7.10 3.53
N ALA A 246 -10.84 8.40 3.23
CA ALA A 246 -10.76 8.91 1.87
C ALA A 246 -9.41 8.60 1.20
N ASN A 247 -8.31 8.46 1.95
CA ASN A 247 -6.99 8.12 1.41
C ASN A 247 -6.94 6.70 0.80
N ASP A 248 -7.48 5.69 1.49
CA ASP A 248 -7.54 4.32 0.96
C ASP A 248 -8.50 4.25 -0.24
N VAL A 249 -9.64 4.93 -0.18
CA VAL A 249 -10.59 5.04 -1.31
C VAL A 249 -9.91 5.72 -2.51
N SER A 250 -9.18 6.81 -2.27
CA SER A 250 -8.42 7.54 -3.30
C SER A 250 -7.31 6.69 -3.91
N SER A 251 -6.61 5.87 -3.12
CA SER A 251 -5.51 5.04 -3.61
C SER A 251 -5.97 4.10 -4.73
N LEU A 252 -7.11 3.41 -4.55
CA LEU A 252 -7.63 2.52 -5.59
C LEU A 252 -8.31 3.29 -6.74
N THR A 253 -9.05 4.35 -6.44
CA THR A 253 -9.76 5.12 -7.48
C THR A 253 -8.81 5.86 -8.42
N VAL A 254 -7.63 6.30 -7.95
CA VAL A 254 -6.58 6.83 -8.81
C VAL A 254 -6.11 5.79 -9.82
N GLU A 255 -5.90 4.53 -9.41
CA GLU A 255 -5.51 3.45 -10.33
C GLU A 255 -6.61 3.15 -11.36
N LEU A 256 -7.87 3.07 -10.92
CA LEU A 256 -9.00 2.86 -11.83
C LEU A 256 -9.14 4.00 -12.84
N ALA A 257 -8.97 5.25 -12.40
CA ALA A 257 -9.00 6.41 -13.28
C ALA A 257 -7.84 6.40 -14.28
N ARG A 258 -6.61 6.06 -13.84
CA ARG A 258 -5.44 5.93 -14.72
C ARG A 258 -5.63 4.88 -15.80
N MET A 259 -6.25 3.77 -15.44
CA MET A 259 -6.54 2.67 -16.38
C MET A 259 -7.82 2.89 -17.20
N GLY A 260 -8.49 4.04 -17.08
CA GLY A 260 -9.73 4.34 -17.80
C GLY A 260 -10.93 3.47 -17.42
N LYS A 261 -10.94 2.89 -16.21
CA LYS A 261 -11.98 1.98 -15.72
C LYS A 261 -13.13 2.72 -15.02
N THR A 262 -13.81 3.60 -15.76
CA THR A 262 -14.86 4.51 -15.23
C THR A 262 -16.01 3.76 -14.54
N GLU A 263 -16.58 2.72 -15.17
CA GLU A 263 -17.69 1.97 -14.55
C GLU A 263 -17.30 1.29 -13.23
N LEU A 264 -16.07 0.77 -13.16
CA LEU A 264 -15.54 0.15 -11.94
C LEU A 264 -15.22 1.19 -10.86
N PHE A 265 -14.73 2.36 -11.27
CA PHE A 265 -14.53 3.50 -10.38
C PHE A 265 -15.85 3.92 -9.73
N ASP A 266 -16.90 4.12 -10.53
CA ASP A 266 -18.20 4.59 -10.04
C ASP A 266 -18.83 3.56 -9.10
N ALA A 267 -18.80 2.28 -9.49
CA ALA A 267 -19.28 1.18 -8.66
C ALA A 267 -18.53 1.07 -7.32
N PHE A 268 -17.21 1.26 -7.32
CA PHE A 268 -16.41 1.24 -6.09
C PHE A 268 -16.83 2.36 -5.14
N VAL A 269 -16.90 3.59 -5.64
CA VAL A 269 -17.22 4.77 -4.83
C VAL A 269 -18.67 4.68 -4.31
N GLN A 270 -19.61 4.31 -5.17
CA GLN A 270 -21.01 4.14 -4.80
C GLN A 270 -21.17 3.08 -3.70
N GLN A 271 -20.60 1.88 -3.90
CA GLN A 271 -20.71 0.82 -2.91
C GLN A 271 -20.06 1.22 -1.58
N TYR A 272 -18.91 1.91 -1.62
CA TYR A 272 -18.28 2.38 -0.40
C TYR A 272 -19.17 3.39 0.34
N LEU A 273 -19.79 4.34 -0.37
CA LEU A 273 -20.73 5.31 0.20
C LEU A 273 -21.95 4.65 0.83
N GLU A 274 -22.55 3.67 0.14
CA GLU A 274 -23.71 2.92 0.62
C GLU A 274 -23.41 2.20 1.93
N VAL A 275 -22.28 1.49 2.01
CA VAL A 275 -21.89 0.71 3.20
C VAL A 275 -21.42 1.62 4.35
N SER A 276 -20.63 2.65 4.04
CA SER A 276 -20.02 3.51 5.07
C SER A 276 -20.94 4.63 5.56
N ASN A 277 -21.98 4.96 4.80
CA ASN A 277 -22.84 6.14 4.97
C ASN A 277 -22.04 7.46 5.15
N ASP A 278 -20.89 7.58 4.47
CA ASP A 278 -20.02 8.76 4.55
C ASP A 278 -20.46 9.86 3.58
N GLN A 279 -21.48 10.62 3.97
CA GLN A 279 -22.01 11.76 3.22
C GLN A 279 -20.98 12.87 2.93
N ASP A 280 -19.87 12.91 3.68
CA ASP A 280 -18.82 13.91 3.52
C ASP A 280 -17.67 13.42 2.62
N LEU A 281 -17.67 12.14 2.19
CA LEU A 281 -16.57 11.53 1.42
C LEU A 281 -16.37 12.21 0.07
N LEU A 282 -17.44 12.44 -0.69
CA LEU A 282 -17.36 13.03 -2.04
C LEU A 282 -16.71 14.43 -2.02
N LYS A 283 -16.84 15.16 -0.91
CA LYS A 283 -16.18 16.47 -0.74
C LYS A 283 -14.66 16.35 -0.52
N MET A 284 -14.22 15.23 0.06
CA MET A 284 -12.81 14.96 0.33
C MET A 284 -12.11 14.22 -0.80
N LEU A 285 -12.87 13.48 -1.62
CA LEU A 285 -12.31 12.52 -2.55
C LEU A 285 -11.35 13.16 -3.56
N PRO A 286 -11.66 14.29 -4.24
CA PRO A 286 -10.71 14.93 -5.15
C PRO A 286 -9.41 15.37 -4.44
N LEU A 287 -9.51 15.83 -3.19
CA LEU A 287 -8.37 16.26 -2.39
C LEU A 287 -7.39 15.09 -2.14
N TYR A 288 -7.91 13.95 -1.69
CA TYR A 288 -7.09 12.77 -1.43
C TYR A 288 -6.65 12.08 -2.72
N GLN A 289 -7.42 12.17 -3.81
CA GLN A 289 -7.02 11.67 -5.12
C GLN A 289 -5.85 12.46 -5.69
N THR A 290 -5.85 13.79 -5.57
CA THR A 290 -4.69 14.62 -5.90
C THR A 290 -3.45 14.18 -5.11
N TYR A 291 -3.58 13.99 -3.79
CA TYR A 291 -2.47 13.52 -2.95
C TYR A 291 -1.98 12.12 -3.37
N CYS A 292 -2.88 11.16 -3.57
CA CYS A 292 -2.51 9.79 -3.93
C CYS A 292 -1.86 9.73 -5.32
N ALA A 293 -2.34 10.52 -6.28
CA ALA A 293 -1.73 10.64 -7.60
C ALA A 293 -0.33 11.26 -7.52
N LEU A 294 -0.11 12.33 -6.72
CA LEU A 294 1.23 12.86 -6.46
C LEU A 294 2.16 11.80 -5.86
N LYS A 295 1.67 11.08 -4.83
CA LYS A 295 2.42 10.01 -4.16
C LYS A 295 2.83 8.91 -5.14
N GLN A 296 1.94 8.48 -6.04
CA GLN A 296 2.28 7.47 -7.04
C GLN A 296 3.22 7.99 -8.12
N GLY A 297 3.07 9.23 -8.57
CA GLY A 297 4.00 9.84 -9.52
C GLY A 297 5.42 9.90 -8.93
N VAL A 298 5.57 10.40 -7.70
CA VAL A 298 6.87 10.46 -7.00
C VAL A 298 7.47 9.06 -6.81
N LYS A 299 6.68 8.10 -6.30
CA LYS A 299 7.14 6.72 -6.12
C LYS A 299 7.54 6.06 -7.43
N THR A 300 6.83 6.36 -8.53
CA THR A 300 7.17 5.85 -9.86
C THR A 300 8.49 6.45 -10.34
N CYS A 301 8.77 7.72 -10.08
CA CYS A 301 10.08 8.31 -10.35
C CYS A 301 11.21 7.68 -9.52
N GLU A 302 10.97 7.38 -8.24
CA GLU A 302 11.95 6.65 -7.40
C GLU A 302 12.26 5.27 -7.99
N LEU A 303 11.21 4.55 -8.41
CA LEU A 303 11.36 3.26 -9.08
C LEU A 303 12.12 3.39 -10.40
N LYS A 304 11.81 4.40 -11.22
CA LYS A 304 12.53 4.74 -12.46
C LYS A 304 14.04 4.81 -12.21
N VAL A 305 14.45 5.60 -11.22
CA VAL A 305 15.87 5.80 -10.88
C VAL A 305 16.49 4.50 -10.37
N SER A 306 15.81 3.80 -9.46
CA SER A 306 16.35 2.56 -8.85
C SER A 306 16.50 1.41 -9.85
N GLN A 307 15.62 1.33 -10.85
CA GLN A 307 15.58 0.24 -11.83
C GLN A 307 16.20 0.62 -13.18
N GLN A 308 16.60 1.89 -13.36
CA GLN A 308 17.08 2.43 -14.65
C GLN A 308 16.11 2.12 -15.80
N ASN A 309 14.81 2.27 -15.56
CA ASN A 309 13.76 1.92 -16.51
C ASN A 309 13.01 3.17 -16.98
N ASP A 310 13.36 3.68 -18.17
CA ASP A 310 12.81 4.94 -18.68
C ASP A 310 11.30 4.93 -18.94
N ASP A 311 10.69 3.76 -19.18
CA ASP A 311 9.24 3.63 -19.40
C ASP A 311 8.42 4.10 -18.18
N LEU A 312 9.01 4.01 -16.98
CA LEU A 312 8.39 4.50 -15.75
C LEU A 312 8.25 6.04 -15.74
N GLY A 313 8.98 6.76 -16.59
CA GLY A 313 8.84 8.21 -16.73
C GLY A 313 7.48 8.63 -17.29
N THR A 314 7.00 7.92 -18.31
CA THR A 314 5.66 8.15 -18.89
C THR A 314 4.58 7.87 -17.85
N LEU A 315 4.68 6.73 -17.16
CA LEU A 315 3.74 6.36 -16.11
C LEU A 315 3.71 7.39 -14.96
N ALA A 316 4.88 7.92 -14.55
CA ALA A 316 4.93 8.97 -13.54
C ALA A 316 4.20 10.24 -14.01
N MET A 317 4.35 10.62 -15.28
CA MET A 317 3.67 11.78 -15.84
C MET A 317 2.16 11.59 -15.91
N ASP A 318 1.67 10.38 -16.19
CA ASP A 318 0.24 10.06 -16.13
C ASP A 318 -0.34 10.33 -14.74
N TYR A 319 0.39 9.94 -13.68
CA TYR A 319 -0.03 10.26 -12.31
C TYR A 319 -0.03 11.76 -12.02
N PHE A 320 0.96 12.53 -12.47
CA PHE A 320 0.95 13.98 -12.27
C PHE A 320 -0.18 14.67 -13.05
N ASN A 321 -0.50 14.21 -14.25
CA ASN A 321 -1.65 14.67 -15.01
C ASN A 321 -2.97 14.38 -14.29
N LEU A 322 -3.11 13.18 -13.69
CA LEU A 322 -4.24 12.86 -12.83
C LEU A 322 -4.30 13.77 -11.60
N ALA A 323 -3.16 14.06 -10.97
CA ALA A 323 -3.12 14.97 -9.82
C ALA A 323 -3.64 16.37 -10.19
N VAL A 324 -3.25 16.91 -11.35
CA VAL A 324 -3.75 18.18 -11.90
C VAL A 324 -5.25 18.10 -12.22
N ARG A 325 -5.71 16.98 -12.79
CA ARG A 325 -7.14 16.79 -13.09
C ARG A 325 -7.96 16.82 -11.79
N PHE A 326 -7.60 15.99 -10.81
CA PHE A 326 -8.31 15.93 -9.53
C PHE A 326 -8.22 17.25 -8.76
N SER A 327 -7.12 18.01 -8.88
CA SER A 327 -7.00 19.31 -8.19
C SER A 327 -8.03 20.33 -8.69
N ARG A 328 -8.46 20.22 -9.95
CA ARG A 328 -9.53 21.06 -10.54
C ARG A 328 -10.93 20.64 -10.10
N GLU A 329 -11.09 19.39 -9.68
CA GLU A 329 -12.33 18.82 -9.17
C GLU A 329 -12.52 19.08 -7.66
N ILE A 330 -11.49 19.60 -6.97
CA ILE A 330 -11.60 20.01 -5.56
C ILE A 330 -12.71 21.07 -5.42
N PRO A 331 -13.73 20.84 -4.57
CA PRO A 331 -14.83 21.76 -4.40
C PRO A 331 -14.36 23.15 -3.99
N ARG A 332 -14.87 24.19 -4.67
CA ARG A 332 -14.68 25.57 -4.24
C ARG A 332 -15.72 25.88 -3.15
N ALA A 333 -15.28 26.57 -2.09
CA ALA A 333 -16.13 27.02 -1.00
C ALA A 333 -17.18 28.03 -1.46
#